data_AF-A0A6M1SUJ4-F1
#
_entry.id   AF-A0A6M1SUJ4-F1
#
_cell.length_a   1.000
_cell.length_b   1.000
_cell.length_c   1.000
_cell.angle_alpha   90.00
_cell.angle_beta   90.00
_cell.angle_gamma   90.00
#
_symmetry.space_group_name_H-M   'P 1'
#
loop_
_entity.id
_entity.type
_entity.pdbx_description
1 polymer ?
#
loop_
_entity_poly.entity_id
_entity_poly.type
_entity_poly.pdbx_seq_one_letter_code
_entity_poly.pdbx_strand_id
1 'polypeptide(L)'
;MSWFKDVIVDVAVTMFIIAAVLLSDPWMKYVVWAYTGIMLLTKTIVLSSDNFMQIVNKSKNKAPDWFAHLLYAINTLVLLYFTWWYASAGWALIWIFSYLTQRKLEARRGNK
;
A
#
# COMPACT_ATOMS: atom_id res chain seq x y z
N MET A 1 12.47 -3.61 16.93
CA MET A 1 13.14 -2.82 15.88
C MET A 1 12.41 -1.49 15.71
N SER A 2 13.10 -0.35 15.69
CA SER A 2 12.46 0.98 15.69
C SER A 2 11.58 1.25 14.45
N TRP A 3 11.87 0.61 13.32
CA TRP A 3 11.16 0.80 12.05
C TRP A 3 9.78 0.15 12.01
N PHE A 4 9.51 -0.85 12.86
CA PHE A 4 8.21 -1.55 12.85
C PHE A 4 7.05 -0.62 13.22
N LYS A 5 7.32 0.40 14.04
CA LYS A 5 6.33 1.44 14.39
C LYS A 5 5.88 2.23 13.16
N ASP A 6 6.75 2.35 12.15
CA ASP A 6 6.45 3.11 10.93
C ASP A 6 5.54 2.34 9.96
N VAL A 7 5.40 1.02 10.13
CA VAL A 7 4.56 0.12 9.30
C VAL A 7 3.41 -0.52 10.06
N ILE A 8 3.20 -0.15 11.32
CA ILE A 8 2.17 -0.80 12.16
C ILE A 8 0.76 -0.62 11.59
N VAL A 9 0.52 0.52 10.93
CA VAL A 9 -0.75 0.79 10.23
C VAL A 9 -0.93 -0.16 9.06
N ASP A 10 0.10 -0.37 8.24
CA ASP A 10 0.03 -1.28 7.09
C ASP A 10 -0.18 -2.74 7.55
N VAL A 11 0.49 -3.16 8.62
CA VAL A 11 0.30 -4.49 9.21
C VAL A 11 -1.13 -4.64 9.76
N ALA A 12 -1.65 -3.63 10.45
CA ALA A 12 -3.02 -3.63 10.96
C ALA A 12 -4.05 -3.73 9.83
N VAL A 13 -3.82 -3.02 8.72
CA VAL A 13 -4.67 -3.09 7.52
C VAL A 13 -4.62 -4.47 6.90
N THR A 14 -3.44 -5.08 6.77
CA THR A 14 -3.33 -6.46 6.26
C THR A 14 -4.10 -7.44 7.13
N MET A 15 -3.97 -7.36 8.46
CA MET A 15 -4.75 -8.18 9.38
C MET A 15 -6.26 -7.92 9.24
N PHE A 16 -6.66 -6.66 9.07
CA PHE A 16 -8.06 -6.29 8.87
C PHE A 16 -8.63 -6.86 7.57
N ILE A 17 -7.86 -6.83 6.47
CA ILE A 17 -8.27 -7.43 5.19
C ILE A 17 -8.46 -8.94 5.34
N ILE A 18 -7.53 -9.63 5.99
CA ILE A 18 -7.64 -11.06 6.28
C ILE A 18 -8.90 -11.34 7.12
N ALA A 19 -9.14 -10.56 8.17
CA ALA A 19 -10.33 -10.71 8.99
C ALA A 19 -11.62 -10.43 8.18
N ALA A 20 -11.62 -9.41 7.33
CA ALA A 20 -12.76 -9.03 6.51
C ALA A 20 -13.17 -10.14 5.52
N VAL A 21 -12.19 -10.79 4.87
CA VAL A 21 -12.48 -11.89 3.94
C VAL A 21 -12.93 -13.17 4.67
N LEU A 22 -12.44 -13.42 5.89
CA LEU A 22 -12.81 -14.60 6.67
C LEU A 22 -14.19 -14.46 7.34
N LEU A 23 -14.49 -13.29 7.90
CA LEU A 23 -15.76 -13.03 8.59
C LEU A 23 -16.90 -12.72 7.61
N SER A 24 -16.57 -12.28 6.39
CA SER A 24 -17.54 -11.91 5.35
C SER A 24 -18.58 -10.86 5.81
N ASP A 25 -18.20 -10.04 6.77
CA ASP A 25 -19.06 -9.00 7.33
C ASP A 25 -19.23 -7.82 6.34
N PRO A 26 -20.48 -7.38 6.05
CA PRO A 26 -20.72 -6.29 5.10
C PRO A 26 -20.06 -4.96 5.50
N TRP A 27 -20.03 -4.64 6.79
CA TRP A 27 -19.41 -3.42 7.28
C TRP A 27 -17.89 -3.43 7.05
N MET A 28 -17.22 -4.55 7.36
CA MET A 28 -15.79 -4.71 7.08
C MET A 28 -15.48 -4.59 5.59
N LYS A 29 -16.36 -5.07 4.71
CA LYS A 29 -16.23 -4.91 3.26
C LYS A 29 -16.21 -3.44 2.84
N TYR A 30 -17.12 -2.62 3.37
CA TYR A 30 -17.13 -1.19 3.07
C TYR A 30 -15.85 -0.48 3.57
N VAL A 31 -15.34 -0.87 4.74
CA VAL A 31 -14.09 -0.33 5.28
C VAL A 31 -12.91 -0.69 4.38
N VAL A 32 -12.79 -1.94 3.93
CA VAL A 32 -11.73 -2.36 2.99
C VAL A 32 -11.82 -1.56 1.70
N TRP A 33 -13.02 -1.33 1.17
CA TRP A 33 -13.23 -0.56 -0.05
C TRP A 33 -12.86 0.91 0.10
N ALA A 34 -13.31 1.56 1.18
CA ALA A 34 -12.99 2.95 1.47
C ALA A 34 -11.47 3.13 1.62
N TYR A 35 -10.82 2.26 2.39
CA TYR A 35 -9.38 2.29 2.57
C TYR A 35 -8.63 2.04 1.25
N THR A 36 -9.04 1.05 0.45
CA THR A 36 -8.44 0.76 -0.86
C THR A 36 -8.53 1.98 -1.78
N GLY A 37 -9.70 2.63 -1.84
CA GLY A 37 -9.89 3.85 -2.64
C GLY A 37 -8.97 4.99 -2.20
N ILE A 38 -8.92 5.29 -0.90
CA ILE A 38 -8.05 6.34 -0.34
C ILE A 38 -6.57 6.05 -0.63
N MET A 39 -6.15 4.80 -0.46
CA MET A 39 -4.76 4.40 -0.66
C MET A 39 -4.36 4.50 -2.14
N LEU A 40 -5.23 4.06 -3.04
CA LEU A 40 -5.01 4.14 -4.48
C LEU A 40 -4.94 5.60 -4.95
N LEU A 41 -5.85 6.46 -4.47
CA LEU A 41 -5.78 7.90 -4.70
C LEU A 41 -4.46 8.50 -4.20
N THR A 42 -4.05 8.14 -2.98
CA THR A 42 -2.79 8.64 -2.39
C THR A 42 -1.59 8.26 -3.25
N LYS A 43 -1.46 6.98 -3.65
CA LYS A 43 -0.37 6.52 -4.52
C LYS A 43 -0.39 7.21 -5.88
N THR A 44 -1.57 7.46 -6.42
CA THR A 44 -1.75 8.15 -7.72
C THR A 44 -1.28 9.60 -7.62
N ILE A 45 -1.73 10.36 -6.61
CA ILE A 45 -1.34 11.76 -6.38
C ILE A 45 0.18 11.87 -6.20
N VAL A 46 0.76 10.96 -5.40
CA VAL A 46 2.21 10.92 -5.16
C VAL A 46 2.95 10.66 -6.48
N LEU A 47 2.53 9.68 -7.28
CA LEU A 47 3.20 9.35 -8.54
C LEU A 47 3.11 10.50 -9.56
N SER A 48 1.96 11.19 -9.62
CA SER A 48 1.69 12.26 -10.58
C SER A 48 2.36 13.60 -10.24
N SER A 49 2.71 13.85 -8.97
CA SER A 49 3.22 15.16 -8.53
C SER A 49 4.61 15.11 -7.93
N ASP A 50 5.50 15.92 -8.51
CA ASP A 50 6.88 16.04 -8.04
C ASP A 50 6.99 16.70 -6.65
N ASN A 51 6.05 17.57 -6.29
CA ASN A 51 5.98 18.19 -4.97
C ASN A 51 5.68 17.14 -3.89
N PHE A 52 4.65 16.31 -4.10
CA PHE A 52 4.34 15.21 -3.18
C PHE A 52 5.48 14.18 -3.13
N MET A 53 6.17 13.96 -4.24
CA MET A 53 7.33 13.08 -4.24
C MET A 53 8.48 13.58 -3.36
N GLN A 54 8.74 14.88 -3.35
CA GLN A 54 9.73 15.45 -2.45
C GLN A 54 9.33 15.30 -0.98
N ILE A 55 8.03 15.39 -0.66
CA ILE A 55 7.52 15.18 0.71
C ILE A 55 7.80 13.74 1.16
N VAL A 56 7.46 12.75 0.33
CA VAL A 56 7.70 11.33 0.65
C VAL A 56 9.19 11.04 0.81
N ASN A 57 10.03 11.56 -0.08
CA ASN A 57 11.49 11.38 0.00
C ASN A 57 12.11 12.02 1.26
N LYS A 58 11.53 13.11 1.76
CA LYS A 58 11.93 13.75 3.01
C LYS A 58 11.39 13.05 4.25
N SER A 59 10.36 12.22 4.11
CA SER A 59 9.83 11.45 5.24
C SER A 59 10.90 10.46 5.73
N LYS A 60 11.15 10.47 7.04
CA LYS A 60 12.12 9.57 7.68
C LYS A 60 11.49 8.20 7.94
N ASN A 61 10.87 7.60 6.93
CA ASN A 61 10.38 6.23 7.07
C ASN A 61 11.60 5.30 7.17
N LYS A 62 11.77 4.64 8.32
CA LYS A 62 12.91 3.74 8.55
C LYS A 62 12.60 2.31 8.12
N ALA A 63 11.37 2.04 7.67
CA ALA A 63 10.96 0.72 7.23
C ALA A 63 11.68 0.33 5.93
N PRO A 64 12.13 -0.94 5.81
CA PRO A 64 12.67 -1.44 4.56
C PRO A 64 11.62 -1.39 3.44
N ASP A 65 12.00 -0.93 2.26
CA ASP A 65 11.08 -0.80 1.12
C ASP A 65 10.43 -2.13 0.73
N TRP A 66 11.17 -3.25 0.85
CA TRP A 66 10.65 -4.59 0.56
C TRP A 66 9.46 -4.99 1.45
N PHE A 67 9.37 -4.44 2.66
CA PHE A 67 8.34 -4.82 3.62
C PHE A 67 6.96 -4.32 3.20
N ALA A 68 6.88 -3.07 2.73
CA ALA A 68 5.63 -2.55 2.18
C ALA A 68 5.19 -3.35 0.93
N HIS A 69 6.14 -3.69 0.06
CA HIS A 69 5.88 -4.54 -1.10
C HIS A 69 5.37 -5.93 -0.73
N LEU A 70 5.93 -6.55 0.31
CA LEU A 70 5.45 -7.83 0.82
C LEU A 70 4.00 -7.72 1.32
N LEU A 71 3.67 -6.70 2.11
CA LEU A 71 2.30 -6.50 2.60
C LEU A 71 1.30 -6.28 1.47
N TYR A 72 1.68 -5.51 0.43
CA TYR A 72 0.83 -5.30 -0.72
C TYR A 72 0.61 -6.59 -1.51
N ALA A 73 1.67 -7.39 -1.70
CA ALA A 73 1.55 -8.70 -2.32
C ALA A 73 0.62 -9.64 -1.54
N ILE A 74 0.75 -9.68 -0.20
CA ILE A 74 -0.13 -10.47 0.67
C ILE A 74 -1.58 -10.01 0.50
N ASN A 75 -1.84 -8.69 0.56
CA ASN A 75 -3.19 -8.16 0.43
C ASN A 75 -3.81 -8.50 -0.93
N THR A 76 -3.05 -8.35 -2.03
CA THR A 76 -3.48 -8.75 -3.36
C THR A 76 -3.81 -10.25 -3.41
N LEU A 77 -2.91 -11.12 -2.93
CA LEU A 77 -3.10 -12.58 -2.98
C LEU A 77 -4.28 -13.04 -2.12
N VAL A 78 -4.45 -12.49 -0.92
CA VAL A 78 -5.57 -12.79 -0.04
C VAL A 78 -6.88 -12.38 -0.70
N LEU A 79 -6.99 -11.14 -1.19
CA LEU A 79 -8.21 -10.68 -1.86
C LEU A 79 -8.51 -11.49 -3.12
N LEU A 80 -7.48 -11.88 -3.88
CA LEU A 80 -7.63 -12.71 -5.06
C LEU A 80 -8.14 -14.11 -4.71
N TYR A 81 -7.54 -14.76 -3.71
CA TYR A 81 -7.89 -16.11 -3.26
C TYR A 81 -9.35 -16.18 -2.78
N PHE A 82 -9.79 -15.18 -2.03
CA PHE A 82 -11.17 -15.08 -1.55
C PHE A 82 -12.15 -14.50 -2.59
N THR A 83 -11.74 -14.36 -3.86
CA THR A 83 -12.55 -13.90 -5.01
C THR A 83 -13.05 -12.45 -4.93
N TRP A 84 -12.37 -11.59 -4.15
CA TRP A 84 -12.62 -10.15 -4.11
C TRP A 84 -11.91 -9.44 -5.26
N TRP A 85 -12.29 -9.79 -6.49
CA TRP A 85 -11.59 -9.42 -7.73
C TRP A 85 -11.27 -7.93 -7.86
N TYR A 86 -12.27 -7.06 -7.63
CA TYR A 86 -12.09 -5.62 -7.78
C TYR A 86 -11.15 -5.03 -6.71
N ALA A 87 -11.27 -5.48 -5.47
CA ALA A 87 -10.37 -5.04 -4.40
C ALA A 87 -8.94 -5.54 -4.66
N SER A 88 -8.80 -6.80 -5.09
CA SER A 88 -7.51 -7.38 -5.51
C SER A 88 -6.87 -6.57 -6.64
N ALA A 89 -7.63 -6.20 -7.66
CA ALA A 89 -7.15 -5.34 -8.75
C ALA A 89 -6.69 -3.96 -8.23
N GLY A 90 -7.47 -3.35 -7.32
CA GLY A 90 -7.08 -2.09 -6.66
C GLY A 90 -5.75 -2.21 -5.91
N TRP A 91 -5.57 -3.29 -5.13
CA TRP A 91 -4.32 -3.56 -4.42
C TRP A 91 -3.14 -3.86 -5.35
N ALA A 92 -3.38 -4.55 -6.47
CA ALA A 92 -2.35 -4.75 -7.49
C ALA A 92 -1.91 -3.42 -8.13
N LEU A 93 -2.84 -2.50 -8.40
CA LEU A 93 -2.52 -1.15 -8.89
C LEU A 93 -1.74 -0.34 -7.85
N ILE A 94 -2.15 -0.38 -6.57
CA ILE A 94 -1.41 0.23 -5.45
C ILE A 94 0.02 -0.29 -5.41
N TRP A 95 0.19 -1.60 -5.57
CA TRP A 95 1.50 -2.24 -5.56
C TRP A 95 2.37 -1.73 -6.72
N ILE A 96 1.84 -1.73 -7.95
CA ILE A 96 2.54 -1.22 -9.14
C ILE A 96 2.91 0.25 -8.97
N PHE A 97 2.00 1.09 -8.52
CA PHE A 97 2.27 2.52 -8.30
C PHE A 97 3.33 2.74 -7.24
N SER A 98 3.31 1.94 -6.16
CA SER A 98 4.36 2.00 -5.15
C SER A 98 5.72 1.64 -5.73
N TYR A 99 5.79 0.62 -6.58
CA TYR A 99 7.03 0.20 -7.23
C TYR A 99 7.57 1.28 -8.16
N LEU A 100 6.70 1.87 -9.00
CA LEU A 100 7.08 2.98 -9.89
C LEU A 100 7.55 4.21 -9.12
N THR A 101 6.87 4.53 -8.01
CA THR A 101 7.23 5.63 -7.10
C THR A 101 8.63 5.41 -6.54
N GLN A 102 8.91 4.21 -6.05
CA GLN A 102 10.23 3.86 -5.51
C GLN A 102 11.33 3.95 -6.58
N ARG A 103 11.10 3.39 -7.78
CA ARG A 103 12.07 3.51 -8.88
C ARG A 103 12.36 4.96 -9.27
N LYS A 104 11.34 5.82 -9.28
CA LYS A 104 11.50 7.25 -9.55
C LYS A 104 12.32 7.95 -8.46
N LEU A 105 12.15 7.55 -7.20
CA LEU A 105 12.93 8.06 -6.07
C LEU A 105 14.40 7.62 -6.13
N GLU A 106 14.65 6.33 -6.41
CA GLU A 106 16.00 5.78 -6.54
C GLU A 106 16.77 6.45 -7.69
N ALA A 107 16.13 6.62 -8.85
CA ALA A 107 16.71 7.32 -10.00
C ALA A 107 17.11 8.77 -9.66
N ARG A 108 16.36 9.44 -8.77
CA ARG A 108 16.68 10.81 -8.30
C ARG A 108 17.80 10.86 -7.27
N ARG A 109 17.99 9.80 -6.50
CA ARG A 109 19.08 9.69 -5.51
C ARG A 109 20.41 9.39 -6.17
N GLY A 110 20.43 8.56 -7.22
CA GLY A 110 21.64 8.27 -7.99
C GLY A 110 22.13 9.40 -8.90
N ASN A 111 21.32 10.44 -9.11
CA ASN A 111 21.66 11.61 -9.92
C ASN A 111 22.14 12.82 -9.09
N LYS A 112 22.34 12.64 -7.77
CA LYS A 112 22.92 13.61 -6.84
C LYS A 112 24.27 13.11 -6.37
#